data_AF-A0A7W0SS26-F1
#
_entry.id   AF-A0A7W0SS26-F1
#
_cell.length_a   1.000
_cell.length_b   1.000
_cell.length_c   1.000
_cell.angle_alpha   90.00
_cell.angle_beta   90.00
_cell.angle_gamma   90.00
#
_symmetry.space_group_name_H-M   'P 1'
#
loop_
_entity.id
_entity.type
_entity.pdbx_description
1 polymer ?
#
loop_
_entity_poly.entity_id
_entity_poly.type
_entity_poly.pdbx_seq_one_letter_code
_entity_poly.pdbx_strand_id
1 'polypeptide(L)' 'MKYEVRYQIGGEEHTTEVDVDDAATAAQIVQEQFLENSEVFELIQVHLLDDTQSVDISVESTL' A
#
# COMPACT_ATOMS: atom_id res chain seq x y z
N MET A 1 4.45 9.21 9.21
CA MET A 1 3.50 8.10 9.40
C MET A 1 3.80 7.05 8.34
N LYS A 2 3.45 5.79 8.54
CA LYS A 2 3.75 4.76 7.55
C LYS A 2 2.48 4.43 6.76
N TYR A 3 2.56 4.40 5.43
CA TYR A 3 1.44 4.03 4.57
C TYR A 3 1.82 2.85 3.69
N GLU A 4 0.90 1.89 3.55
CA GLU A 4 0.96 0.86 2.54
C GLU A 4 0.22 1.35 1.29
N VAL A 5 0.88 1.30 0.13
CA VAL A 5 0.32 1.67 -1.16
C VAL A 5 0.28 0.42 -2.03
N ARG A 6 -0.93 0.03 -2.45
CA ARG A 6 -1.18 -1.04 -3.41
C ARG A 6 -1.50 -0.46 -4.77
N TYR A 7 -0.83 -0.94 -5.80
CA TYR A 7 -0.92 -0.45 -7.17
C TYR A 7 -0.69 -1.57 -8.18
N GLN A 8 -1.03 -1.33 -9.44
CA GLN A 8 -0.81 -2.26 -10.55
C GLN A 8 0.08 -1.62 -11.60
N ILE A 9 1.03 -2.39 -12.15
CA ILE A 9 1.86 -2.00 -13.30
C ILE A 9 1.80 -3.14 -14.31
N GLY A 10 1.43 -2.84 -15.56
CA GLY A 10 1.44 -3.84 -16.63
C GLY A 10 0.48 -5.03 -16.40
N GLY A 11 -0.47 -4.91 -15.47
CA GLY A 11 -1.35 -6.01 -15.05
C GLY A 11 -0.87 -6.78 -13.81
N GLU A 12 0.31 -6.46 -13.29
CA GLU A 12 0.87 -7.08 -12.08
C GLU A 12 0.61 -6.20 -10.85
N GLU A 13 0.10 -6.81 -9.78
CA GLU A 13 -0.16 -6.11 -8.53
C GLU A 13 1.10 -6.03 -7.66
N HIS A 14 1.32 -4.86 -7.11
CA HIS A 14 2.43 -4.54 -6.24
C HIS A 14 1.95 -3.81 -4.98
N THR A 15 2.71 -3.98 -3.91
CA THR A 15 2.51 -3.29 -2.64
C THR A 15 3.84 -2.72 -2.18
N THR A 16 3.83 -1.46 -1.75
CA THR A 16 5.02 -0.81 -1.18
C THR A 16 4.66 0.00 0.05
N GLU A 17 5.62 0.17 0.94
CA GLU A 17 5.43 0.95 2.16
C GLU A 17 6.19 2.27 2.05
N VAL A 18 5.55 3.37 2.42
CA VAL A 18 6.11 4.72 2.30
C VAL A 18 5.92 5.48 3.61
N ASP A 19 7.01 6.07 4.11
CA ASP A 19 6.99 6.93 5.29
C ASP A 19 6.75 8.40 4.89
N VAL A 20 5.52 8.87 5.11
CA VAL A 20 5.06 10.23 4.80
C VAL A 20 4.02 10.71 5.81
N ASP A 21 3.68 12.00 5.79
CA ASP A 21 2.69 12.56 6.71
C ASP A 21 1.24 12.31 6.27
N ASP A 22 0.99 12.08 4.98
CA ASP A 22 -0.36 11.91 4.43
C ASP A 22 -0.45 10.93 3.24
N ALA A 23 -1.65 10.38 3.04
CA ALA A 23 -1.93 9.38 2.00
C ALA A 23 -1.76 9.90 0.57
N ALA A 24 -2.00 11.19 0.31
CA ALA A 24 -1.90 11.75 -1.04
C ALA A 24 -0.42 11.85 -1.45
N THR A 25 0.45 12.24 -0.52
CA THR A 25 1.89 12.23 -0.70
C THR A 25 2.42 10.80 -0.92
N ALA A 26 1.90 9.81 -0.19
CA ALA A 26 2.27 8.40 -0.40
C ALA A 26 1.96 7.95 -1.85
N ALA A 27 0.75 8.23 -2.34
CA ALA A 27 0.34 7.90 -3.70
C ALA A 27 1.20 8.62 -4.75
N GLN A 28 1.50 9.90 -4.56
CA GLN A 28 2.33 10.67 -5.49
C GLN A 28 3.74 10.10 -5.59
N ILE A 29 4.41 9.83 -4.45
CA ILE A 29 5.77 9.29 -4.46
C ILE A 29 5.85 7.95 -5.21
N VAL A 30 4.84 7.08 -5.01
CA VAL A 30 4.78 5.79 -5.71
C VAL A 30 4.54 6.03 -7.20
N GLN A 31 3.59 6.87 -7.57
CA GLN A 31 3.33 7.19 -8.97
C GLN A 31 4.56 7.80 -9.67
N GLU A 32 5.26 8.74 -9.03
CA GLU A 32 6.43 9.43 -9.59
C GLU A 32 7.57 8.47 -9.93
N GLN A 33 7.77 7.42 -9.13
CA GLN A 33 8.78 6.38 -9.43
C GLN A 33 8.50 5.61 -10.71
N PHE A 34 7.25 5.58 -11.16
CA PHE A 34 6.83 4.84 -12.34
C PHE A 34 6.37 5.74 -13.50
N LEU A 35 6.46 7.07 -13.37
CA LEU A 35 6.13 8.01 -14.46
C LEU A 35 7.00 7.81 -15.71
N GLU A 36 8.23 7.31 -15.55
CA GLU A 36 9.14 7.02 -16.67
C GLU A 36 8.93 5.62 -17.29
N ASN A 37 8.12 4.75 -16.65
CA ASN A 37 7.81 3.44 -17.22
C ASN A 37 6.72 3.57 -18.28
N SER A 38 6.90 2.89 -19.41
CA SER A 38 5.91 2.85 -20.50
C SER A 38 4.68 1.98 -20.16
N GLU A 39 4.66 1.40 -18.97
CA GLU A 39 3.61 0.53 -18.45
C GLU A 39 2.52 1.34 -17.78
N VAL A 40 1.28 0.87 -17.87
CA VAL A 40 0.13 1.56 -17.27
C VAL A 40 0.19 1.39 -15.75
N PHE A 41 0.32 2.51 -15.04
CA PHE A 41 0.23 2.57 -13.57
C PHE A 41 -1.21 2.82 -13.13
N GLU A 42 -1.72 1.96 -12.23
CA GLU A 42 -3.05 2.11 -11.62
C GLU A 42 -2.94 2.05 -10.10
N LEU A 43 -3.39 3.10 -9.41
CA LEU A 43 -3.46 3.11 -7.95
C LEU A 43 -4.70 2.35 -7.47
N ILE A 44 -4.51 1.34 -6.64
CA ILE A 44 -5.59 0.50 -6.11
C ILE A 44 -6.02 1.00 -4.72
N GLN A 45 -5.06 1.14 -3.79
CA GLN A 45 -5.35 1.47 -2.41
C GLN A 45 -4.17 2.17 -1.74
N VAL A 46 -4.47 3.09 -0.81
CA VAL A 46 -3.52 3.62 0.16
C VAL A 46 -4.08 3.42 1.55
N HIS A 47 -3.32 2.76 2.42
CA HIS A 47 -3.73 2.42 3.78
C HIS A 47 -2.70 2.94 4.77
N LEU A 48 -3.16 3.62 5.83
CA LEU A 48 -2.28 4.03 6.93
C LEU A 48 -1.91 2.79 7.75
N LEU A 49 -0.63 2.46 7.81
CA LEU A 49 -0.09 1.47 8.72
C LEU A 49 0.11 2.15 10.08
N ASP A 50 -0.91 2.03 10.92
CA ASP A 50 -0.78 2.37 12.33
C ASP A 50 -0.15 1.18 13.06
N ASP A 51 0.88 1.42 13.89
CA ASP A 51 1.55 0.37 14.69
C ASP A 51 0.59 -0.23 15.75
N THR A 52 -0.62 0.30 15.86
CA THR A 52 -1.66 -0.23 16.73
C THR A 52 -2.48 -1.33 16.03
N GLN A 53 -2.13 -2.57 16.39
CA GLN A 53 -2.98 -3.75 16.49
C GLN A 53 -3.05 -4.72 15.29
N SER A 54 -2.05 -5.59 15.22
CA SER A 54 -2.32 -7.00 14.93
C SER A 54 -2.92 -7.66 16.18
N VAL A 55 -4.22 -7.46 16.45
CA VAL A 55 -4.93 -8.41 17.31
C VAL A 55 -5.23 -9.63 16.46
N ASP A 56 -4.32 -10.60 16.53
CA ASP A 56 -4.61 -11.95 16.09
C ASP A 56 -5.71 -12.51 17.01
N ILE A 57 -6.98 -12.35 16.63
CA ILE A 57 -8.05 -13.16 17.18
C ILE A 57 -8.07 -14.50 16.43
N SER A 58 -7.06 -15.34 16.69
CA SER A 58 -7.19 -16.77 16.46
C SER A 58 -8.31 -17.29 17.36
N VAL A 59 -9.52 -17.39 16.80
CA VAL A 59 -10.60 -18.16 17.41
C VAL A 59 -10.19 -19.63 17.39
N GLU A 60 -9.63 -20.11 18.50
CA GLU A 60 -9.57 -21.54 18.78
C GLU A 60 -11.00 -22.09 18.82
N SER A 61 -11.48 -22.59 17.68
CA SER A 61 -12.67 -23.42 17.63
C SER A 61 -12.31 -24.79 18.17
N THR A 62 -12.46 -24.96 19.48
CA THR A 62 -12.43 -26.29 20.12
C THR A 62 -13.58 -27.12 19.56
N LEU A 63 -13.24 -28.25 18.94
CA LEU A 63 -14.18 -29.31 18.55
C LEU A 63 -13.60 -30.66 18.96
#